data_AF-X7ZXH3-F1
#
_entry.id   AF-X7ZXH3-F1
#
_cell.length_a   1.000
_cell.length_b   1.000
_cell.length_c   1.000
_cell.angle_alpha   90.00
_cell.angle_beta   90.00
_cell.angle_gamma   90.00
#
_symmetry.space_group_name_H-M   'P 1'
#
loop_
_entity.id
_entity.type
_entity.pdbx_description
1 polymer ?
#
loop_
_entity_poly.entity_id
_entity_poly.type
_entity_poly.pdbx_seq_one_letter_code
_entity_poly.pdbx_strand_id
1 'polypeptide(L)'
;MPVSEHLARRFLHVNLNCESLSITERLYAQQLGLSARMRTDPAVATDGSILGLDGETYCATSFLYDDRGGRASCALEVIEYSSPPLEPDPSSDPTRPASGRR
;
A
#
# COMPACT_ATOMS: atom_id res chain seq x y z
N MET A 1 -6.32 4.43 33.95
CA MET A 1 -5.00 4.22 33.31
C MET A 1 -4.75 5.40 32.39
N PRO A 2 -3.77 6.29 32.65
CA PRO A 2 -3.41 7.31 31.67
C PRO A 2 -2.85 6.60 30.43
N VAL A 3 -3.39 6.92 29.26
CA VAL A 3 -2.90 6.37 27.99
C VAL A 3 -1.55 7.02 27.70
N SER A 4 -0.50 6.22 27.54
CA SER A 4 0.83 6.74 27.20
C SER A 4 0.79 7.51 25.88
N GLU A 5 1.28 8.75 25.89
CA GLU A 5 1.39 9.62 24.70
C GLU A 5 2.35 9.05 23.64
N HIS A 6 3.13 8.02 23.98
CA HIS A 6 4.13 7.41 23.10
C HIS A 6 3.65 6.13 22.40
N LEU A 7 2.44 5.64 22.69
CA LEU A 7 1.94 4.44 22.05
C LEU A 7 1.31 4.76 20.69
N ALA A 8 1.56 3.91 19.69
CA ALA A 8 0.85 3.96 18.42
C ALA A 8 -0.66 3.84 18.68
N ARG A 9 -1.45 4.83 18.22
CA ARG A 9 -2.88 4.90 18.52
C ARG A 9 -3.77 4.42 17.37
N ARG A 10 -3.23 4.34 16.15
CA ARG A 10 -3.98 4.02 14.92
C ARG A 10 -3.06 3.41 13.86
N PHE A 11 -3.63 2.51 13.06
CA PHE A 11 -3.06 2.11 11.77
C PHE A 11 -3.48 3.13 10.72
N LEU A 12 -2.52 3.65 9.95
CA LEU A 12 -2.80 4.61 8.90
C LEU A 12 -3.29 3.90 7.63
N HIS A 13 -2.53 2.90 7.19
CA HIS A 13 -2.87 2.07 6.04
C HIS A 13 -2.20 0.69 6.15
N VAL A 14 -2.71 -0.25 5.36
CA VAL A 14 -2.04 -1.50 4.99
C VAL A 14 -1.65 -1.39 3.52
N ASN A 15 -0.39 -1.69 3.22
CA ASN A 15 0.15 -1.62 1.88
C ASN A 15 -0.05 -2.95 1.13
N LEU A 16 -0.54 -2.88 -0.11
CA LEU A 16 -0.72 -4.02 -1.00
C LEU A 16 -0.18 -3.70 -2.39
N ASN A 17 0.95 -4.31 -2.73
CA ASN A 17 1.46 -4.29 -4.09
C ASN A 17 0.62 -5.22 -4.97
N CYS A 18 0.30 -4.77 -6.18
CA CYS A 18 -0.54 -5.50 -7.12
C CYS A 18 -0.04 -5.35 -8.56
N GLU A 19 -0.44 -6.29 -9.41
CA GLU A 19 -0.14 -6.27 -10.85
C GLU A 19 -1.08 -5.33 -11.61
N SER A 20 -2.30 -5.11 -11.11
CA SER A 20 -3.25 -4.16 -11.71
C SER A 20 -4.08 -3.46 -10.65
N LEU A 21 -3.92 -2.14 -10.59
CA LEU A 21 -4.66 -1.25 -9.71
C LEU A 21 -6.15 -1.36 -10.00
N SER A 22 -6.54 -1.29 -11.28
CA SER A 22 -7.96 -1.28 -11.67
C SER A 22 -8.70 -2.57 -11.29
N ILE A 23 -8.05 -3.74 -11.40
CA ILE A 23 -8.64 -5.03 -11.03
C ILE A 23 -8.76 -5.09 -9.50
N THR A 24 -7.71 -4.69 -8.80
CA THR A 24 -7.66 -4.74 -7.34
C THR A 24 -8.67 -3.80 -6.71
N GLU A 25 -8.81 -2.57 -7.21
CA GLU A 25 -9.85 -1.62 -6.80
C GLU A 25 -11.25 -2.23 -6.91
N ARG A 26 -11.57 -2.83 -8.07
CA ARG A 26 -12.88 -3.46 -8.30
C ARG A 26 -13.13 -4.62 -7.34
N LEU A 27 -12.12 -5.47 -7.12
CA LEU A 27 -12.22 -6.60 -6.21
C LEU A 27 -12.57 -6.12 -4.79
N TYR A 28 -11.80 -5.19 -4.24
CA TYR A 28 -12.00 -4.72 -2.88
C TYR A 28 -13.26 -3.86 -2.72
N ALA A 29 -13.66 -3.13 -3.76
CA ALA A 29 -14.95 -2.45 -3.78
C ALA A 29 -16.13 -3.43 -3.73
N GLN A 30 -16.07 -4.52 -4.51
CA GLN A 30 -17.17 -5.49 -4.59
C GLN A 30 -17.25 -6.39 -3.35
N GLN A 31 -16.10 -6.83 -2.82
CA GLN A 31 -16.08 -7.80 -1.72
C GLN A 31 -16.20 -7.14 -0.35
N LEU A 32 -15.59 -5.96 -0.17
CA LEU A 32 -15.50 -5.30 1.13
C LEU A 32 -16.16 -3.91 1.17
N GLY A 33 -16.76 -3.45 0.07
CA GLY A 33 -17.40 -2.14 0.02
C GLY A 33 -16.43 -0.96 0.10
N LEU A 34 -15.13 -1.18 -0.16
CA LEU A 34 -14.14 -0.10 -0.10
C LEU A 34 -14.24 0.83 -1.31
N SER A 35 -13.88 2.10 -1.13
CA SER A 35 -13.92 3.11 -2.17
C SER A 35 -12.61 3.88 -2.26
N ALA A 36 -12.09 4.07 -3.48
CA ALA A 36 -10.91 4.90 -3.73
C ALA A 36 -11.23 6.37 -3.46
N ARG A 37 -10.43 7.02 -2.60
CA ARG A 37 -10.61 8.44 -2.24
C ARG A 37 -9.42 9.32 -2.56
N MET A 38 -8.25 8.73 -2.74
CA MET A 38 -7.01 9.42 -3.08
C MET A 38 -6.21 8.57 -4.04
N ARG A 39 -5.56 9.22 -5.02
CA ARG A 39 -4.71 8.59 -6.02
C ARG A 39 -3.43 9.38 -6.25
N THR A 40 -2.36 8.70 -6.64
CA THR A 40 -1.11 9.32 -7.11
C THR A 40 -1.06 9.35 -8.64
N ASP A 41 -0.23 10.23 -9.19
CA ASP A 41 0.08 10.28 -10.62
C ASP A 41 1.24 9.32 -10.93
N PRO A 42 1.04 8.27 -11.76
CA PRO A 42 2.09 7.32 -12.09
C PRO A 42 3.27 7.89 -12.87
N ALA A 43 3.13 9.08 -13.47
CA ALA A 43 4.21 9.73 -14.21
C ALA A 43 5.17 10.51 -13.30
N VAL A 44 4.83 10.69 -12.02
CA VAL A 44 5.66 11.43 -11.06
C VAL A 44 6.62 10.47 -10.36
N ALA A 45 7.91 10.75 -10.48
CA ALA A 45 8.96 10.00 -9.80
C ALA A 45 8.88 10.20 -8.27
N THR A 46 9.06 9.12 -7.51
CA THR A 46 9.21 9.14 -6.06
C THR A 46 10.56 8.57 -5.64
N ASP A 47 11.20 9.16 -4.62
CA ASP A 47 12.47 8.67 -4.08
C ASP A 47 12.29 7.25 -3.50
N GLY A 48 12.97 6.27 -4.07
CA GLY A 48 12.91 4.86 -3.66
C GLY A 48 13.63 4.56 -2.35
N SER A 49 14.51 5.47 -1.88
CA SER A 49 15.36 5.21 -0.71
C SER A 49 14.56 5.01 0.58
N ILE A 50 13.38 5.61 0.69
CA ILE A 50 12.45 5.40 1.81
C ILE A 50 11.89 3.96 1.87
N LEU A 51 11.93 3.24 0.75
CA LEU A 51 11.50 1.83 0.62
C LEU A 51 12.71 0.87 0.59
N GLY A 52 13.92 1.38 0.74
CA GLY A 52 15.15 0.59 0.58
C GLY A 52 15.47 0.23 -0.87
N LEU A 53 14.92 0.98 -1.83
CA LEU A 53 15.21 0.83 -3.26
C LEU A 53 16.18 1.92 -3.72
N ASP A 54 17.03 1.59 -4.69
CA ASP A 54 17.93 2.56 -5.29
C ASP A 54 17.20 3.44 -6.32
N GLY A 55 17.44 4.76 -6.27
CA GLY A 55 16.99 5.71 -7.28
C GLY A 55 15.51 6.06 -7.22
N GLU A 56 14.94 6.38 -8.38
CA GLU A 56 13.53 6.79 -8.53
C GLU A 56 12.61 5.59 -8.72
N THR A 57 11.39 5.71 -8.20
CA THR A 57 10.30 4.75 -8.36
C THR A 57 9.12 5.41 -9.05
N TYR A 58 8.40 4.62 -9.83
CA TYR A 58 7.20 5.06 -10.54
C TYR A 58 6.08 4.08 -10.24
N CYS A 59 4.98 4.58 -9.70
CA CYS A 59 3.83 3.77 -9.30
C CYS A 59 2.51 4.54 -9.35
N ALA A 60 1.42 3.81 -9.62
CA ALA A 60 0.07 4.30 -9.38
C ALA A 60 -0.42 3.74 -8.04
N THR A 61 -0.88 4.62 -7.15
CA THR A 61 -1.39 4.24 -5.84
C THR A 61 -2.84 4.68 -5.70
N SER A 62 -3.68 3.82 -5.10
CA SER A 62 -5.02 4.18 -4.65
C SER A 62 -5.22 3.85 -3.18
N PHE A 63 -5.76 4.82 -2.44
CA PHE A 63 -6.15 4.62 -1.05
C PHE A 63 -7.64 4.31 -0.98
N LEU A 64 -7.95 3.07 -0.58
CA LEU A 64 -9.31 2.57 -0.44
C LEU A 64 -9.75 2.65 1.02
N TYR A 65 -10.93 3.21 1.25
CA TYR A 65 -11.53 3.35 2.57
C TYR A 65 -12.92 2.74 2.61
N ASP A 66 -13.30 2.26 3.80
CA ASP A 66 -14.69 1.97 4.12
C ASP A 66 -15.53 3.26 4.26
N ASP A 67 -16.78 3.11 4.65
CA ASP A 67 -17.75 4.19 4.84
C ASP A 67 -17.37 5.21 5.93
N ARG A 68 -16.48 4.87 6.86
CA ARG A 68 -15.98 5.78 7.91
C ARG A 68 -15.00 6.81 7.35
N GLY A 69 -14.35 6.51 6.22
CA GLY A 69 -13.43 7.40 5.53
C GLY A 69 -12.08 7.66 6.24
N GLY A 70 -11.16 8.34 5.56
CA GLY A 70 -9.74 8.39 5.94
C GLY A 70 -9.34 9.13 7.21
N ARG A 71 -10.30 9.69 7.98
CA ARG A 71 -10.02 10.20 9.33
C ARG A 71 -10.36 9.19 10.43
N ALA A 72 -11.19 8.20 10.10
CA ALA A 72 -11.78 7.27 11.06
C ALA A 72 -11.53 5.79 10.71
N SER A 73 -10.98 5.48 9.52
CA SER A 73 -10.56 4.13 9.14
C SER A 73 -9.13 4.05 8.64
N CYS A 74 -8.56 2.85 8.81
CA CYS A 74 -7.31 2.44 8.18
C CYS A 74 -7.55 2.25 6.68
N ALA A 75 -6.67 2.79 5.83
CA ALA A 75 -6.78 2.60 4.39
C ALA A 75 -6.22 1.23 3.96
N LEU A 76 -6.74 0.68 2.86
CA LEU A 76 -5.96 -0.22 2.03
C LEU A 76 -5.26 0.63 0.96
N GLU A 77 -3.95 0.73 1.04
CA GLU A 77 -3.10 1.39 0.04
C GLU A 77 -2.71 0.36 -1.01
N VAL A 78 -3.32 0.43 -2.19
CA VAL A 78 -3.06 -0.47 -3.30
C VAL A 78 -2.06 0.20 -4.24
N ILE A 79 -0.96 -0.46 -4.56
CA ILE A 79 0.12 0.09 -5.39
C ILE A 79 0.39 -0.79 -6.59
N GLU A 80 0.40 -0.20 -7.78
CA GLU A 80 0.89 -0.80 -9.02
C GLU A 80 2.22 -0.13 -9.40
N TYR A 81 3.32 -0.86 -9.28
CA TYR A 81 4.65 -0.37 -9.67
C TYR A 81 4.91 -0.59 -11.15
N SER A 82 5.35 0.46 -11.83
CA SER A 82 5.88 0.37 -13.20
C SER A 82 7.41 0.26 -13.21
N SER A 83 8.09 0.88 -12.24
CA SER A 83 9.54 0.79 -12.07
C SER A 83 9.94 0.97 -10.59
N PRO A 84 10.69 0.03 -9.99
CA PRO A 84 10.98 -1.31 -10.52
C PRO A 84 9.71 -2.18 -10.64
N PRO A 85 9.65 -3.15 -11.56
CA PRO A 85 8.48 -4.01 -11.69
C PRO A 85 8.30 -4.90 -10.47
N LEU A 86 7.04 -5.25 -10.18
CA LEU A 86 6.70 -6.18 -9.11
C LEU A 86 7.32 -7.57 -9.37
N GLU A 87 8.06 -8.09 -8.39
CA GLU A 87 8.59 -9.46 -8.43
C GLU A 87 7.69 -10.39 -7.58
N PRO A 88 7.17 -11.51 -8.13
CA PRO A 88 6.42 -12.48 -7.35
C PRO A 88 7.29 -13.17 -6.28
N ASP A 89 6.78 -13.25 -5.05
CA ASP A 89 7.38 -14.08 -4.01
C ASP A 89 6.66 -15.45 -3.97
N PRO A 90 7.33 -16.56 -4.35
CA PRO A 90 6.72 -17.89 -4.31
C PRO A 90 6.56 -18.44 -2.89
N SER A 91 7.15 -17.80 -1.88
CA SER A 91 7.05 -18.21 -0.49
C SER A 91 5.64 -17.97 0.05
N SER A 92 5.01 -19.01 0.58
CA SER A 92 3.78 -18.88 1.37
C SER A 92 4.03 -18.71 2.87
N ASP A 93 5.29 -18.69 3.32
CA ASP A 93 5.65 -18.46 4.72
C ASP A 93 5.55 -16.96 5.05
N PRO A 94 4.57 -16.55 5.88
CA PRO A 94 4.36 -15.14 6.21
C PRO A 94 5.40 -14.58 7.19
N THR A 95 6.24 -15.45 7.77
CA THR A 95 7.28 -15.09 8.74
C THR A 95 8.68 -15.10 8.15
N ARG A 96 8.83 -15.59 6.91
CA ARG A 96 10.10 -15.56 6.21
C ARG A 96 10.56 -14.11 6.06
N PRO A 97 11.78 -13.77 6.47
CA PRO A 97 12.34 -12.46 6.17
C PRO A 97 12.33 -12.26 4.65
N ALA A 98 11.81 -11.11 4.20
CA ALA A 98 11.91 -10.73 2.80
C ALA A 98 13.38 -10.85 2.38
N SER A 99 13.64 -11.56 1.29
CA SER A 99 15.01 -11.70 0.78
C SER A 99 15.43 -10.32 0.28
N GLY A 100 16.13 -9.57 1.12
CA GLY A 100 16.79 -8.35 0.69
C GLY A 100 17.79 -8.72 -0.40
N ARG A 101 17.45 -8.46 -1.67
CA ARG A 101 18.48 -8.28 -2.67
C ARG A 101 19.28 -7.05 -2.23
N ARG A 102 20.55 -7.29 -1.89
CA ARG A 102 21.56 -6.24 -1.74
C ARG A 102 21.92 -5.70 -3.11
#